data_AF-A0A2T4UHQ5-F1
#
_entry.id   AF-A0A2T4UHQ5-F1
#
_cell.length_a   1.000
_cell.length_b   1.000
_cell.length_c   1.000
_cell.angle_alpha   90.00
_cell.angle_beta   90.00
_cell.angle_gamma   90.00
#
_symmetry.space_group_name_H-M   'P 1'
#
loop_
_entity.id
_entity.type
_entity.pdbx_description
1 polymer ?
#
loop_
_entity_poly.entity_id
_entity_poly.type
_entity_poly.pdbx_seq_one_letter_code
_entity_poly.pdbx_strand_id
1 'polypeptide(L)' 'MPRRSCEIRLSVDVEDDDLAGVADDGIVPPRSFHGWLGLLATLDALLAAVPSAADVAGAPDEPPMPHGGGS' A
#
# COMPACT_ATOMS: atom_id res chain seq x y z
N MET A 1 -9.99 9.42 -13.20
CA MET A 1 -9.71 8.90 -11.85
C MET A 1 -8.53 9.68 -11.26
N PRO A 2 -8.54 10.03 -9.96
CA PRO A 2 -7.44 10.76 -9.34
C PRO A 2 -6.14 9.95 -9.47
N ARG A 3 -5.06 10.61 -9.92
CA ARG A 3 -3.73 10.01 -10.02
C ARG A 3 -3.19 9.79 -8.61
N ARG A 4 -2.75 8.57 -8.31
CA ARG A 4 -2.13 8.21 -7.04
C ARG A 4 -0.65 7.96 -7.24
N SER A 5 0.16 8.37 -6.27
CA SER A 5 1.57 8.07 -6.19
C SER A 5 1.80 7.15 -5.00
N CYS A 6 2.54 6.07 -5.23
CA CYS A 6 3.05 5.17 -4.21
C CYS A 6 4.56 5.07 -4.43
N GLU A 7 5.32 5.08 -3.33
CA GLU A 7 6.75 4.82 -3.36
C GLU A 7 6.97 3.34 -3.04
N ILE A 8 7.73 2.65 -3.89
CA ILE A 8 8.14 1.26 -3.67
C ILE A 8 9.66 1.22 -3.67
N ARG A 9 10.24 0.70 -2.60
CA ARG A 9 11.68 0.48 -2.43
C ARG A 9 12.01 -0.93 -2.87
N LEU A 10 13.01 -1.07 -3.74
CA LEU A 10 13.50 -2.35 -4.24
C LEU A 10 14.94 -2.57 -3.75
N SER A 11 15.17 -3.71 -3.12
CA SER A 11 16.50 -4.27 -2.92
C SER A 11 16.64 -5.45 -3.87
N VAL A 12 17.62 -5.38 -4.78
CA VAL A 12 17.77 -6.35 -5.87
C VAL A 12 19.18 -6.93 -5.82
N ASP A 13 19.25 -8.26 -5.81
CA ASP A 13 20.46 -9.03 -6.00
C ASP A 13 20.44 -9.60 -7.42
N VAL A 14 21.53 -9.39 -8.17
CA VAL A 14 21.68 -9.85 -9.55
C VAL A 14 22.95 -10.70 -9.63
N GLU A 15 22.80 -11.96 -10.04
CA GLU A 15 23.90 -12.91 -10.24
C GLU A 15 23.71 -13.59 -11.60
N ASP A 16 24.59 -13.30 -12.56
CA ASP A 16 24.46 -13.74 -13.95
C ASP A 16 23.08 -13.44 -14.57
N ASP A 17 22.24 -14.47 -14.76
CA ASP A 17 20.86 -14.38 -15.28
C ASP A 17 19.79 -14.49 -14.17
N ASP A 18 20.20 -14.69 -12.92
CA ASP A 18 19.32 -14.72 -11.77
C ASP A 18 19.09 -13.32 -11.20
N LEU A 19 17.83 -13.05 -10.86
CA LEU A 19 17.36 -11.79 -10.30
C LEU A 19 16.50 -12.11 -9.09
N ALA A 20 16.94 -11.75 -7.90
CA ALA A 20 16.18 -11.93 -6.67
C ALA A 20 16.12 -10.63 -5.88
N GLY A 21 15.27 -10.59 -4.86
CA GLY A 21 15.26 -9.43 -3.99
C GLY A 21 14.03 -9.31 -3.12
N VAL A 22 13.85 -8.11 -2.58
CA VAL A 22 12.74 -7.74 -1.70
C VAL A 22 12.18 -6.39 -2.16
N ALA A 23 10.85 -6.28 -2.16
CA ALA A 23 10.11 -5.05 -2.41
C ALA A 23 9.34 -4.63 -1.15
N ASP A 24 9.34 -3.32 -0.86
CA ASP A 24 8.72 -2.73 0.32
C ASP A 24 8.02 -1.41 -0.05
N ASP A 25 6.79 -1.23 0.39
CA ASP A 25 6.00 0.02 0.23
C ASP A 25 5.80 0.77 1.57
N GLY A 26 6.34 0.24 2.67
CA GLY A 26 6.20 0.78 4.03
C GLY A 26 4.79 0.65 4.63
N ILE A 27 3.84 0.05 3.92
CA ILE A 27 2.44 -0.12 4.32
C ILE A 27 2.16 -1.59 4.65
N VAL A 28 2.52 -2.50 3.75
CA VAL A 28 2.39 -3.95 3.93
C VAL A 28 3.74 -4.60 4.24
N PRO A 29 3.76 -5.82 4.78
CA PRO A 29 5.01 -6.53 4.99
C PRO A 29 5.83 -6.66 3.70
N PRO A 30 7.17 -6.46 3.76
CA PRO A 30 8.04 -6.62 2.60
C PRO A 30 7.90 -8.00 1.94
N ARG A 31 8.00 -8.03 0.62
CA ARG A 31 7.79 -9.23 -0.18
C ARG A 31 9.03 -9.61 -0.96
N SER A 32 9.45 -10.85 -0.82
CA SER A 32 10.53 -11.43 -1.61
C SER A 32 10.06 -11.76 -3.02
N PHE A 33 10.94 -11.61 -4.01
CA PHE A 33 10.69 -12.03 -5.38
C PHE A 33 11.88 -12.78 -5.97
N HIS A 34 11.61 -13.58 -7.01
CA HIS A 34 12.63 -14.25 -7.81
C HIS A 34 12.24 -14.23 -9.29
N GLY A 35 13.21 -13.91 -10.14
CA GLY A 35 13.05 -13.63 -11.56
C GLY A 35 12.20 -12.39 -11.87
N TRP A 36 12.19 -12.01 -13.16
CA TRP A 36 11.39 -10.90 -13.66
C TRP A 36 9.89 -11.06 -13.42
N LEU A 37 9.36 -12.27 -13.57
CA LEU A 37 7.95 -12.56 -13.32
C LEU A 37 7.59 -12.41 -11.85
N GLY A 38 8.46 -12.85 -10.94
CA GLY A 38 8.26 -12.66 -9.50
C GLY A 38 8.25 -11.18 -9.12
N LEU A 39 9.14 -10.38 -9.72
CA LEU A 39 9.17 -8.94 -9.50
C LEU A 39 7.85 -8.28 -9.96
N LEU A 40 7.38 -8.58 -11.17
CA LEU A 40 6.14 -8.02 -11.70
C LEU A 40 4.93 -8.41 -10.85
N ALA A 41 4.82 -9.68 -10.45
CA ALA A 41 3.74 -10.15 -9.58
C ALA A 41 3.78 -9.48 -8.20
N THR A 42 4.99 -9.24 -7.68
CA THR A 42 5.17 -8.54 -6.40
C THR A 42 4.75 -7.08 -6.49
N LEU A 43 5.15 -6.38 -7.56
CA LEU A 43 4.75 -4.98 -7.80
C LEU A 43 3.24 -4.84 -7.98
N ASP A 44 2.62 -5.72 -8.76
CA ASP A 44 1.16 -5.73 -8.95
C ASP A 44 0.43 -5.88 -7.61
N ALA A 45 0.88 -6.81 -6.76
CA ALA A 45 0.27 -7.05 -5.47
C ALA A 45 0.46 -5.89 -4.47
N LEU A 46 1.60 -5.19 -4.50
CA LEU A 46 1.82 -3.98 -3.70
C LEU A 46 0.94 -2.83 -4.20
N LEU A 47 0.86 -2.62 -5.51
CA LEU A 47 0.02 -1.58 -6.11
C LEU A 47 -1.48 -1.81 -5.84
N ALA A 48 -1.92 -3.07 -5.84
CA ALA A 48 -3.29 -3.44 -5.49
C ALA A 48 -3.63 -3.20 -4.01
N ALA A 49 -2.63 -3.16 -3.12
CA ALA A 49 -2.79 -2.90 -1.70
C ALA A 49 -2.83 -1.42 -1.34
N VAL A 50 -2.47 -0.51 -2.28
CA VAL A 50 -2.48 0.93 -2.03
C VAL A 50 -3.92 1.41 -1.80
N PRO A 51 -4.28 1.87 -0.58
CA PRO A 51 -5.65 2.21 -0.24
C PRO A 51 -6.18 3.33 -1.12
N SER A 52 -7.48 3.28 -1.39
CA SER A 52 -8.17 4.31 -2.14
C SER A 52 -8.33 5.57 -1.30
N ALA A 53 -8.10 6.75 -1.86
CA ALA A 53 -8.46 8.01 -1.21
C ALA A 53 -9.95 8.05 -0.81
N ALA A 54 -10.79 7.22 -1.43
CA ALA A 54 -12.19 7.02 -1.05
C ALA A 54 -12.37 6.22 0.26
N ASP A 55 -11.42 5.34 0.62
CA ASP A 55 -11.50 4.49 1.81
C ASP A 55 -11.25 5.28 3.11
N VAL A 56 -10.53 6.40 3.02
CA VAL A 56 -10.17 7.26 4.17
C VAL A 56 -11.26 8.28 4.51
N ALA A 57 -12.10 8.67 3.54
CA ALA A 57 -13.15 9.67 3.72
C ALA A 57 -14.45 9.11 4.35
N GLY A 58 -14.49 7.80 4.66
CA GLY A 58 -15.69 7.10 5.14
C GLY A 58 -15.96 7.17 6.65
N ALA A 59 -15.13 7.84 7.45
CA ALA A 59 -15.43 8.05 8.87
C ALA A 59 -16.11 9.42 9.03
N PRO A 60 -17.44 9.51 9.16
CA PRO A 60 -18.05 10.72 9.67
C PRO A 60 -17.58 10.89 11.13
N ASP A 61 -16.83 11.97 11.38
CA ASP A 61 -16.77 12.59 12.71
C ASP A 61 -18.21 12.97 13.07
N GLU A 62 -18.92 12.07 13.76
CA GLU A 62 -20.21 12.42 14.36
C GLU A 62 -19.88 13.21 15.63
N PRO A 63 -20.08 14.55 15.65
CA PRO A 63 -19.84 15.32 16.86
C PRO A 63 -20.79 14.82 17.96
N PRO A 64 -20.32 14.66 19.20
CA PRO A 64 -21.19 14.24 20.29
C PRO A 64 -22.32 15.27 20.45
N MET A 65 -23.56 14.82 20.20
CA MET A 65 -24.76 15.60 20.39
C MET A 65 -24.82 16.12 21.84
N PRO A 66 -24.97 17.43 22.08
CA PRO A 66 -25.20 17.93 23.42
C PRO A 66 -26.59 17.48 23.87
N HIS A 67 -26.64 16.63 24.90
CA HIS A 67 -27.88 16.39 25.63
C HIS A 67 -28.30 17.69 26.32
N GLY A 68 -29.25 18.39 25.71
CA GLY A 68 -29.98 19.48 26.34
C GLY A 68 -30.71 18.96 27.58
N GLY A 69 -30.17 19.23 28.76
CA GLY A 69 -30.85 19.05 30.04
C GLY A 69 -31.33 20.39 30.54
N GLY A 70 -32.56 20.75 30.21
CA GLY A 70 -33.28 21.81 30.89
C GLY A 70 -33.79 21.32 32.25
N SER A 71 -33.66 22.17 33.27
CA SER A 71 -34.63 22.42 34.34
C SER A 71 -34.21 23.66 35.11
#